data_AF-A0A8T1NW12-F1
#
_entry.id   AF-A0A8T1NW12-F1
#
_cell.length_a   1.000
_cell.length_b   1.000
_cell.length_c   1.000
_cell.angle_alpha   90.00
_cell.angle_beta   90.00
_cell.angle_gamma   90.00
#
_symmetry.space_group_name_H-M   'P 1'
#
loop_
_entity.id
_entity.type
_entity.pdbx_description
1 polymer ?
#
loop_
_entity_poly.entity_id
_entity_poly.type
_entity_poly.pdbx_seq_one_letter_code
_entity_poly.pdbx_strand_id
1 'polypeptide(L)'
;MLLVSGIRQCNSKTEQLSLLIGHDDDLHLQTGSCDFFRGRWVRDDSYPLYNSTSCPFIMKEFDCQKNGRPDIAYLKFRWKPHRCKLPRFNGRDFLRRFKGKRILFVGDSLSLNQWKSLTCMLHVSVPQTNYTLKRNGALSTFTLQEYCISVALSRNGFLVDLVKEKMGAILKLDSINNGNAWKGYDMLIFNTWHWWLHTGRNRGITFNKEIEYTKIWIVWLLLRRGSLLGQSGWTLTLILKSPKSSSKEFLQPISRQLFSTYH
;
A
#
# COMPACT_ATOMS: atom_id res chain seq x y z
N MET A 1 3.17 2.56 -10.34
CA MET A 1 4.18 1.49 -10.21
C MET A 1 3.98 0.82 -8.85
N LEU A 2 3.30 -0.33 -8.79
CA LEU A 2 3.15 -1.09 -7.54
C LEU A 2 4.51 -1.73 -7.24
N LEU A 3 5.24 -1.17 -6.28
CA LEU A 3 6.53 -1.69 -5.82
C LEU A 3 6.30 -2.94 -4.99
N VAL A 4 6.84 -4.07 -5.45
CA VAL A 4 6.99 -5.30 -4.67
C VAL A 4 8.43 -5.32 -4.16
N SER A 5 8.66 -4.89 -2.91
CA SER A 5 9.96 -5.03 -2.23
C SER A 5 9.92 -6.22 -1.26
N GLY A 6 10.89 -7.13 -1.33
CA GLY A 6 10.86 -8.40 -0.59
C GLY A 6 11.44 -8.33 0.83
N ILE A 7 11.01 -9.29 1.68
CA ILE A 7 11.78 -10.14 2.62
C ILE A 7 10.96 -11.45 2.82
N ARG A 8 11.68 -12.56 3.07
CA ARG A 8 11.30 -13.99 3.18
C ARG A 8 9.99 -14.28 3.97
N GLN A 9 9.18 -15.28 3.56
CA GLN A 9 9.12 -16.65 4.13
C GLN A 9 8.03 -17.56 3.49
N CYS A 10 8.24 -18.88 3.64
CA CYS A 10 7.56 -20.04 3.06
C CYS A 10 6.09 -20.29 3.46
N ASN A 11 5.40 -20.97 2.53
CA ASN A 11 4.27 -21.90 2.64
C ASN A 11 2.99 -21.46 3.37
N SER A 12 2.03 -20.96 2.57
CA SER A 12 0.72 -21.60 2.28
C SER A 12 -0.25 -20.57 1.69
N LYS A 13 0.10 -19.90 0.58
CA LYS A 13 -0.68 -18.74 0.11
C LYS A 13 -0.86 -18.73 -1.40
N THR A 14 -1.48 -19.78 -1.92
CA THR A 14 -1.96 -19.82 -3.31
C THR A 14 -3.20 -18.91 -3.50
N GLU A 15 -3.88 -18.50 -2.43
CA GLU A 15 -5.10 -17.66 -2.53
C GLU A 15 -4.91 -16.14 -2.36
N GLN A 16 -3.75 -15.66 -1.88
CA GLN A 16 -3.66 -14.28 -1.38
C GLN A 16 -3.34 -13.20 -2.42
N LEU A 17 -2.89 -13.55 -3.62
CA LEU A 17 -2.68 -12.58 -4.72
C LEU A 17 -3.61 -12.76 -5.92
N SER A 18 -4.43 -13.81 -5.96
CA SER A 18 -5.36 -14.10 -7.08
C SER A 18 -6.42 -13.01 -7.30
N LEU A 19 -6.62 -12.08 -6.35
CA LEU A 19 -7.59 -10.99 -6.49
C LEU A 19 -7.08 -9.80 -7.28
N LEU A 20 -5.77 -9.54 -7.33
CA LEU A 20 -5.22 -8.35 -8.00
C LEU A 20 -4.89 -8.58 -9.47
N ILE A 21 -5.01 -9.82 -9.94
CA ILE A 21 -4.52 -10.22 -11.25
C ILE A 21 -5.58 -11.03 -11.98
N GLY A 22 -5.84 -10.61 -13.23
CA GLY A 22 -6.90 -11.15 -14.06
C GLY A 22 -6.77 -12.66 -14.26
N HIS A 23 -7.92 -13.29 -14.49
CA HIS A 23 -8.01 -14.69 -14.85
C HIS A 23 -7.67 -14.75 -16.34
N ASP A 24 -6.45 -15.14 -16.66
CA ASP A 24 -6.27 -15.95 -17.84
C ASP A 24 -6.53 -17.39 -17.37
N ASP A 25 -7.42 -18.08 -18.08
CA ASP A 25 -7.74 -19.51 -17.94
C ASP A 25 -6.57 -20.43 -18.33
N ASP A 26 -5.33 -19.92 -18.34
CA ASP A 26 -4.09 -20.66 -18.62
C ASP A 26 -3.08 -20.54 -17.46
N LEU A 27 -3.58 -20.45 -16.22
CA LEU A 27 -2.77 -20.71 -15.05
C LEU A 27 -2.64 -22.22 -14.87
N HIS A 28 -1.91 -22.88 -15.78
CA HIS A 28 -1.31 -24.18 -15.47
C HIS A 28 -0.53 -23.99 -14.17
N LEU A 29 -1.12 -24.47 -13.06
CA LEU A 29 -0.53 -24.53 -11.74
C LEU A 29 0.73 -25.38 -11.85
N GLN A 30 1.85 -24.75 -12.19
CA GLN A 30 3.15 -25.36 -12.04
C GLN A 30 3.28 -25.73 -10.58
N THR A 31 3.45 -27.02 -10.34
CA THR A 31 3.58 -27.69 -9.05
C THR A 31 4.73 -27.08 -8.25
N GLY A 32 4.42 -26.02 -7.49
CA GLY A 32 5.35 -25.31 -6.63
C GLY A 32 4.79 -23.97 -6.15
N SER A 33 4.92 -23.69 -4.86
CA SER A 33 4.58 -22.38 -4.28
C SER A 33 5.32 -21.25 -5.03
N CYS A 34 4.58 -20.33 -5.67
CA CYS A 34 5.19 -19.17 -6.33
C CYS A 34 5.42 -18.04 -5.32
N ASP A 35 6.69 -17.73 -5.07
CA ASP A 35 7.09 -16.53 -4.34
C ASP A 35 7.08 -15.32 -5.28
N PHE A 36 6.03 -14.50 -5.20
CA PHE A 36 5.87 -13.28 -6.00
C PHE A 36 6.91 -12.20 -5.66
N PHE A 37 7.60 -12.29 -4.52
CA PHE A 37 8.58 -11.31 -4.06
C PHE A 37 10.01 -11.65 -4.52
N ARG A 38 10.22 -12.82 -5.14
CA ARG A 38 11.50 -13.27 -5.69
C ARG A 38 11.47 -13.31 -7.22
N GLY A 39 12.25 -12.44 -7.81
CA GLY A 39 12.25 -12.24 -9.25
C GLY A 39 13.28 -11.21 -9.67
N ARG A 40 13.08 -10.69 -10.88
CA ARG A 40 13.92 -9.62 -11.45
C ARG A 40 13.08 -8.64 -12.22
N TRP A 41 13.58 -7.41 -12.35
CA TRP A 41 13.06 -6.45 -13.30
C TRP A 41 13.45 -6.88 -14.71
N VAL A 42 12.48 -6.90 -15.62
CA VAL A 42 12.68 -7.17 -17.04
C VAL A 42 12.10 -6.02 -17.84
N ARG A 43 12.75 -5.69 -18.95
CA ARG A 43 12.22 -4.72 -19.91
C ARG A 43 10.98 -5.30 -20.59
N ASP A 44 9.98 -4.45 -20.77
CA ASP A 44 8.73 -4.74 -21.46
C ASP A 44 8.24 -3.46 -22.13
N ASP A 45 8.31 -3.41 -23.46
CA ASP A 45 8.00 -2.19 -24.20
C ASP A 45 6.50 -1.84 -24.21
N SER A 46 5.64 -2.79 -23.81
CA SER A 46 4.20 -2.55 -23.60
C SER A 46 3.88 -1.75 -22.32
N TYR A 47 4.86 -1.54 -21.44
CA TYR A 47 4.73 -0.63 -20.29
C TYR A 47 4.96 0.82 -20.71
N PRO A 48 4.48 1.83 -19.96
CA PRO A 48 3.78 1.74 -18.68
C PRO A 48 2.32 1.27 -18.80
N LEU A 49 1.70 0.92 -17.67
CA LEU A 49 0.28 0.54 -17.63
C LEU A 49 -0.67 1.72 -17.92
N TYR A 50 -0.18 2.95 -17.77
CA TYR A 50 -0.87 4.19 -18.13
C TYR A 50 0.16 5.30 -18.36
N ASN A 51 -0.20 6.31 -19.15
CA ASN A 51 0.58 7.54 -19.27
C ASN A 51 0.14 8.53 -18.17
N SER A 52 1.08 9.24 -17.53
CA SER A 52 0.76 10.22 -16.47
C SER A 52 -0.16 11.32 -16.99
N THR A 53 -0.01 11.73 -18.26
CA THR A 53 -0.85 12.75 -18.90
C THR A 53 -2.32 12.34 -19.02
N SER A 54 -2.62 11.04 -19.04
CA SER A 54 -3.98 10.51 -19.08
C SER A 54 -4.65 10.45 -17.71
N CYS A 55 -3.95 10.82 -16.62
CA CYS A 55 -4.51 10.86 -15.27
C CYS A 55 -4.65 12.32 -14.79
N PRO A 56 -5.85 12.92 -14.86
CA PRO A 56 -6.04 14.36 -14.62
C PRO A 56 -5.76 14.80 -13.17
N PHE A 57 -5.73 13.85 -12.23
CA PHE A 57 -5.50 14.10 -10.80
C PHE A 57 -4.16 13.55 -10.30
N ILE A 58 -3.21 13.27 -11.20
CA ILE A 58 -1.84 12.98 -10.80
C ILE A 58 -1.25 14.20 -10.07
N MET A 59 -0.56 13.94 -8.96
CA MET A 59 0.09 15.00 -8.20
C MET A 59 1.36 15.44 -8.91
N LYS A 60 1.69 16.74 -8.84
CA LYS A 60 2.90 17.30 -9.44
C LYS A 60 4.15 16.54 -8.98
N GLU A 61 4.22 16.19 -7.71
CA GLU A 61 5.32 15.45 -7.09
C GLU A 61 5.56 14.06 -7.71
N PHE A 62 4.57 13.50 -8.41
CA PHE A 62 4.65 12.19 -9.06
C PHE A 62 4.73 12.25 -10.60
N ASP A 63 4.64 13.42 -11.21
CA ASP A 63 4.68 13.58 -12.67
C ASP A 63 6.09 13.96 -13.14
N CYS A 64 7.00 12.97 -13.15
CA CYS A 64 8.40 13.20 -13.49
C CYS A 64 8.60 13.80 -14.89
N GLN A 65 7.80 13.38 -15.88
CA GLN A 65 7.91 13.86 -17.26
C GLN A 65 7.51 15.33 -17.35
N LYS A 66 6.39 15.71 -16.73
CA LYS A 66 5.97 17.11 -16.64
C LYS A 66 6.94 17.98 -15.84
N ASN A 67 7.68 17.38 -14.90
CA ASN A 67 8.74 18.04 -14.15
C ASN A 67 10.10 18.05 -14.89
N GLY A 68 10.15 17.70 -16.18
CA GLY A 68 11.33 17.88 -17.03
C GLY A 68 12.29 16.70 -17.08
N ARG A 69 11.94 15.52 -16.55
CA ARG A 69 12.76 14.31 -16.70
C ARG A 69 12.72 13.84 -18.18
N PRO A 70 13.85 13.78 -18.89
CA PRO A 70 13.85 13.48 -20.33
C PRO A 70 13.84 11.99 -20.66
N ASP A 71 14.38 11.13 -19.78
CA ASP A 71 14.45 9.69 -20.05
C ASP A 71 13.11 9.00 -19.73
N ILE A 72 12.71 8.05 -20.57
CA ILE A 72 11.48 7.25 -20.40
C ILE A 72 11.74 5.76 -20.13
N ALA A 73 13.01 5.33 -20.17
CA ALA A 73 13.38 3.91 -20.04
C ALA A 73 12.93 3.29 -18.71
N TYR A 74 12.90 4.08 -17.63
CA TYR A 74 12.43 3.62 -16.31
C TYR A 74 10.96 3.18 -16.32
N LEU A 75 10.15 3.69 -17.24
CA LEU A 75 8.74 3.31 -17.40
C LEU A 75 8.57 1.94 -18.07
N LYS A 76 9.61 1.40 -18.71
CA LYS A 76 9.57 0.18 -19.52
C LYS A 76 9.93 -1.09 -18.75
N PHE A 77 9.89 -1.05 -17.42
CA PHE A 77 10.26 -2.19 -16.58
C PHE A 77 9.04 -2.79 -15.88
N ARG A 78 8.98 -4.13 -15.89
CA ARG A 78 8.03 -4.91 -15.09
C ARG A 78 8.75 -5.92 -14.20
N TRP A 79 8.13 -6.25 -13.08
CA TRP A 79 8.60 -7.30 -12.20
C TRP A 79 8.21 -8.68 -12.75
N LYS A 80 9.16 -9.60 -12.82
CA LYS A 80 8.95 -10.99 -13.25
C LYS A 80 9.41 -11.95 -12.14
N PRO A 81 8.50 -12.65 -11.44
CA PRO A 81 8.87 -13.70 -10.50
C PRO A 81 9.62 -14.83 -11.20
N HIS A 82 10.49 -15.53 -10.47
CA HIS A 82 11.31 -16.59 -11.06
C HIS A 82 10.51 -17.81 -11.51
N ARG A 83 9.49 -18.20 -10.74
CA ARG A 83 8.80 -19.49 -10.88
C ARG A 83 7.34 -19.38 -11.34
N CYS A 84 6.86 -18.17 -11.63
CA CYS A 84 5.53 -18.00 -12.20
C CYS A 84 5.41 -16.72 -13.02
N LYS A 85 4.33 -16.65 -13.80
CA LYS A 85 3.93 -15.45 -14.53
C LYS A 85 2.99 -14.63 -13.65
N LEU A 86 3.28 -13.33 -13.49
CA LEU A 86 2.28 -12.38 -13.01
C LEU A 86 1.45 -11.95 -14.21
N PRO A 87 0.12 -12.17 -14.20
CA PRO A 87 -0.70 -11.64 -15.27
C PRO A 87 -0.64 -10.12 -15.32
N ARG A 88 -0.89 -9.56 -16.50
CA ARG A 88 -0.89 -8.11 -16.69
C ARG A 88 -2.10 -7.51 -15.99
N PHE A 89 -1.93 -6.33 -15.38
CA PHE A 89 -3.04 -5.62 -14.78
C PHE A 89 -4.10 -5.27 -15.83
N ASN A 90 -5.35 -5.64 -15.58
CA ASN A 90 -6.51 -5.28 -16.37
C ASN A 90 -7.49 -4.51 -15.47
N GLY A 91 -7.58 -3.20 -15.65
CA GLY A 91 -8.40 -2.36 -14.77
C GLY A 91 -9.90 -2.63 -14.90
N ARG A 92 -10.41 -3.03 -16.08
CA ARG A 92 -11.83 -3.37 -16.24
C ARG A 92 -12.19 -4.65 -15.50
N ASP A 93 -11.33 -5.66 -15.57
CA ASP A 93 -11.50 -6.89 -14.79
C ASP A 93 -11.41 -6.62 -13.29
N PHE A 94 -10.44 -5.82 -12.85
CA PHE A 94 -10.36 -5.37 -11.46
C PHE A 94 -11.66 -4.69 -11.00
N LEU A 95 -12.17 -3.72 -11.78
CA LEU A 95 -13.39 -3.00 -11.44
C LEU A 95 -14.62 -3.92 -11.37
N ARG A 96 -14.71 -4.93 -12.23
CA ARG A 96 -15.76 -5.96 -12.17
C ARG A 96 -15.69 -6.79 -10.89
N ARG A 97 -14.50 -7.25 -10.51
CA ARG A 97 -14.29 -8.08 -9.30
C ARG A 97 -14.51 -7.31 -8.00
N PHE A 98 -14.11 -6.04 -7.98
CA PHE A 98 -14.21 -5.16 -6.82
C PHE A 98 -15.44 -4.24 -6.87
N LYS A 99 -16.43 -4.56 -7.71
CA LYS A 99 -17.68 -3.81 -7.78
C LYS A 99 -18.33 -3.74 -6.40
N GLY A 100 -18.74 -2.53 -5.98
CA GLY A 100 -19.35 -2.30 -4.67
C GLY A 100 -18.40 -2.41 -3.48
N LYS A 101 -17.08 -2.57 -3.70
CA LYS A 101 -16.10 -2.71 -2.62
C LYS A 101 -15.45 -1.39 -2.24
N ARG A 102 -15.00 -1.33 -0.98
CA ARG A 102 -14.27 -0.20 -0.41
C ARG A 102 -12.85 -0.64 -0.06
N ILE A 103 -11.86 -0.03 -0.71
CA ILE A 103 -10.43 -0.26 -0.50
C ILE A 103 -9.85 0.93 0.25
N LEU A 104 -9.06 0.71 1.29
CA LEU A 104 -8.42 1.76 2.06
C LEU A 104 -6.92 1.52 2.19
N PHE A 105 -6.14 2.47 1.70
CA PHE A 105 -4.73 2.61 2.03
C PHE A 105 -4.60 3.39 3.33
N VAL A 106 -3.81 2.88 4.28
CA VAL A 106 -3.51 3.57 5.53
C VAL A 106 -2.00 3.68 5.63
N GLY A 107 -1.48 4.89 5.84
CA GLY A 107 -0.05 5.02 6.02
C GLY A 107 0.54 6.37 5.68
N ASP A 108 1.81 6.31 5.33
CA ASP A 108 2.65 7.46 5.01
C ASP A 108 2.61 7.87 3.53
N SER A 109 3.64 8.60 3.10
CA SER A 109 3.82 9.07 1.72
C SER A 109 3.88 7.94 0.68
N LEU A 110 4.29 6.72 1.07
CA LEU A 110 4.32 5.57 0.18
C LEU A 110 2.91 5.05 -0.11
N SER A 111 2.05 4.98 0.92
CA SER A 111 0.62 4.68 0.74
C SER A 111 -0.05 5.68 -0.18
N LEU A 112 0.28 6.97 -0.06
CA LEU A 112 -0.19 8.01 -0.98
C LEU A 112 0.23 7.73 -2.43
N ASN A 113 1.49 7.38 -2.65
CA ASN A 113 2.02 7.10 -3.98
C ASN A 113 1.30 5.91 -4.64
N GLN A 114 1.10 4.81 -3.89
CA GLN A 114 0.43 3.63 -4.43
C GLN A 114 -1.07 3.84 -4.61
N TRP A 115 -1.73 4.54 -3.68
CA TRP A 115 -3.13 4.95 -3.85
C TRP A 115 -3.30 5.80 -5.13
N LYS A 116 -2.39 6.75 -5.38
CA LYS A 116 -2.38 7.52 -6.63
C LYS A 116 -2.15 6.64 -7.86
N SER A 117 -1.19 5.72 -7.79
CA SER A 117 -0.95 4.79 -8.90
C SER A 117 -2.18 3.94 -9.21
N LEU A 118 -2.88 3.40 -8.21
CA LEU A 118 -4.06 2.57 -8.42
C LEU A 118 -5.21 3.38 -9.01
N THR A 119 -5.51 4.55 -8.43
CA THR A 119 -6.60 5.41 -8.90
C THR A 119 -6.39 5.88 -10.34
N CYS A 120 -5.16 6.21 -10.74
CA CYS A 120 -4.84 6.51 -12.14
C CYS A 120 -5.04 5.29 -13.07
N MET A 121 -4.54 4.10 -12.68
CA MET A 121 -4.73 2.87 -13.47
C MET A 121 -6.21 2.54 -13.68
N LEU A 122 -7.04 2.72 -12.64
CA LEU A 122 -8.48 2.49 -12.73
C LEU A 122 -9.16 3.53 -13.63
N HIS A 123 -8.88 4.81 -13.43
CA HIS A 123 -9.47 5.88 -14.25
C HIS A 123 -9.14 5.71 -15.74
N VAL A 124 -7.86 5.46 -16.09
CA VAL A 124 -7.43 5.29 -17.48
C VAL A 124 -8.04 4.04 -18.13
N SER A 125 -8.41 3.02 -17.34
CA SER A 125 -9.07 1.83 -17.87
C SER A 125 -10.53 2.07 -18.27
N VAL A 126 -11.18 3.11 -17.71
CA VAL A 126 -12.57 3.50 -17.96
C VAL A 126 -12.71 5.04 -18.02
N PRO A 127 -12.10 5.71 -19.01
CA PRO A 127 -11.96 7.17 -19.01
C PRO A 127 -13.29 7.92 -19.13
N GLN A 128 -14.32 7.27 -19.67
CA GLN A 128 -15.67 7.84 -19.84
C GLN A 128 -16.53 7.74 -18.57
N THR A 129 -16.11 6.93 -17.59
CA THR A 129 -16.87 6.77 -16.35
C THR A 129 -16.59 7.97 -15.44
N ASN A 130 -17.67 8.60 -14.96
CA ASN A 130 -17.58 9.66 -13.98
C ASN A 130 -16.89 9.17 -12.70
N TYR A 131 -15.97 9.97 -12.20
CA TYR A 131 -15.31 9.74 -10.92
C TYR A 131 -15.54 10.91 -9.97
N THR A 132 -15.43 10.66 -8.66
CA THR A 132 -15.36 11.72 -7.65
C THR A 132 -14.08 11.58 -6.85
N LEU A 133 -13.51 12.72 -6.47
CA LEU A 133 -12.35 12.78 -5.58
C LEU A 133 -12.68 13.73 -4.43
N LYS A 134 -12.95 13.18 -3.25
CA LYS A 134 -13.30 13.95 -2.05
C LYS A 134 -12.16 13.89 -1.04
N ARG A 135 -11.87 15.00 -0.38
CA ARG A 135 -10.87 15.08 0.69
C ARG A 135 -11.48 15.69 1.94
N ASN A 136 -11.54 14.89 3.00
CA ASN A 136 -12.05 15.29 4.31
C ASN A 136 -10.91 15.11 5.32
N GLY A 137 -10.17 16.19 5.60
CA GLY A 137 -9.00 16.15 6.47
C GLY A 137 -7.92 15.19 5.97
N ALA A 138 -7.64 14.14 6.77
CA ALA A 138 -6.66 13.10 6.46
C ALA A 138 -7.19 11.99 5.55
N LEU A 139 -8.50 11.92 5.30
CA LEU A 139 -9.13 10.93 4.43
C LEU A 139 -9.34 11.50 3.03
N SER A 140 -8.80 10.82 2.01
CA SER A 140 -9.04 11.13 0.59
C SER A 140 -9.70 9.93 -0.07
N THR A 141 -10.84 10.13 -0.74
CA THR A 141 -11.63 9.04 -1.34
C THR A 141 -11.83 9.29 -2.83
N PHE A 142 -11.36 8.36 -3.64
CA PHE A 142 -11.66 8.27 -5.07
C PHE A 142 -12.80 7.27 -5.27
N THR A 143 -13.82 7.63 -6.02
CA THR A 143 -14.96 6.74 -6.32
C THR A 143 -15.22 6.71 -7.80
N LEU A 144 -15.51 5.52 -8.35
CA LEU A 144 -16.07 5.33 -9.69
C LEU A 144 -17.52 4.88 -9.55
N GLN A 145 -18.45 5.76 -9.90
CA GLN A 145 -19.87 5.61 -9.58
C GLN A 145 -20.50 4.38 -10.23
N GLU A 146 -20.21 4.15 -11.51
CA GLU A 146 -20.74 3.03 -12.31
C GLU A 146 -20.37 1.65 -11.73
N TYR A 147 -19.22 1.56 -11.08
CA TYR A 147 -18.73 0.33 -10.44
C TYR A 147 -18.99 0.32 -8.93
N CYS A 148 -19.56 1.39 -8.37
CA CYS A 148 -19.78 1.57 -6.93
C CYS A 148 -18.53 1.27 -6.08
N ILE A 149 -17.34 1.43 -6.64
CA ILE A 149 -16.06 1.14 -5.99
C ILE A 149 -15.48 2.42 -5.43
N SER A 150 -14.97 2.34 -4.20
CA SER A 150 -14.21 3.44 -3.60
C SER A 150 -12.82 2.98 -3.21
N VAL A 151 -11.83 3.81 -3.53
CA VAL A 151 -10.43 3.62 -3.17
C VAL A 151 -10.02 4.85 -2.36
N ALA A 152 -9.78 4.64 -1.07
CA ALA A 152 -9.49 5.70 -0.11
C ALA A 152 -8.04 5.65 0.39
N LEU A 153 -7.58 6.77 0.92
CA LEU A 153 -6.32 6.95 1.62
C LEU A 153 -6.59 7.63 2.96
N SER A 154 -6.24 6.97 4.07
CA SER A 154 -6.14 7.55 5.40
C SER A 154 -4.67 7.87 5.68
N ARG A 155 -4.34 9.17 5.74
CA ARG A 155 -2.98 9.61 6.07
C ARG A 155 -2.72 9.41 7.55
N ASN A 156 -2.00 8.36 7.88
CA ASN A 156 -1.50 8.09 9.23
C ASN A 156 -0.09 7.52 9.12
N GLY A 157 0.93 8.38 9.19
CA GLY A 157 2.32 8.01 8.92
C GLY A 157 2.90 7.00 9.90
N PHE A 158 2.37 6.92 11.12
CA PHE A 158 2.85 6.05 12.19
C PHE A 158 1.87 4.93 12.55
N LEU A 159 0.68 4.91 11.93
CA LEU A 159 -0.49 4.06 12.25
C LEU A 159 -1.10 4.25 13.65
N VAL A 160 -0.34 4.74 14.62
CA VAL A 160 -0.79 5.03 15.98
C VAL A 160 -1.27 6.47 16.13
N ASP A 161 -1.83 6.80 17.30
CA ASP A 161 -2.35 8.14 17.56
C ASP A 161 -1.25 9.15 17.86
N LEU A 162 -1.28 10.28 17.15
CA LEU A 162 -0.46 11.46 17.43
C LEU A 162 -1.32 12.47 18.18
N VAL A 163 -1.02 12.67 19.47
CA VAL A 163 -1.78 13.55 20.36
C VAL A 163 -1.00 14.84 20.57
N LYS A 164 -1.65 16.01 20.43
CA LYS A 164 -1.03 17.29 20.76
C LYS A 164 -1.14 17.54 22.26
N GLU A 165 0.00 17.73 22.91
CA GLU A 165 0.09 18.12 24.33
C GLU A 165 0.80 19.49 24.46
N LYS A 166 0.82 20.04 25.68
CA LYS A 166 1.35 21.39 25.96
C LYS A 166 2.82 21.57 25.53
N MET A 167 3.62 20.50 25.55
CA MET A 167 5.05 20.52 25.23
C MET A 167 5.39 20.02 23.81
N GLY A 168 4.38 19.69 22.99
CA GLY A 168 4.59 19.15 21.65
C GLY A 168 3.63 18.02 21.29
N ALA A 169 3.81 17.46 20.09
CA ALA A 169 3.05 16.30 19.68
C ALA A 169 3.70 15.03 20.25
N ILE A 170 2.90 14.19 20.90
CA ILE A 170 3.34 12.92 21.48
C ILE A 170 2.72 11.78 20.66
N LEU A 171 3.57 10.83 20.30
CA LEU A 171 3.15 9.59 19.66
C LEU A 171 2.73 8.59 20.75
N LYS A 172 1.44 8.28 20.83
CA LYS A 172 0.92 7.26 21.76
C LYS A 172 1.00 5.89 21.11
N LEU A 173 2.11 5.21 21.36
CA LEU A 173 2.39 3.92 20.74
C LEU A 173 1.30 2.90 21.02
N ASP A 174 0.75 2.90 22.24
CA ASP A 174 -0.30 2.03 22.78
C ASP A 174 -1.73 2.34 22.31
N SER A 175 -1.92 3.33 21.43
CA SER A 175 -3.25 3.83 21.05
C SER A 175 -3.46 3.86 19.54
N ILE A 176 -4.61 3.35 19.09
CA ILE A 176 -5.05 3.33 17.69
C ILE A 176 -6.52 3.76 17.54
N ASN A 177 -6.95 4.76 18.32
CA ASN A 177 -8.32 5.26 18.30
C ASN A 177 -8.72 5.79 16.91
N ASN A 178 -7.76 6.34 16.16
CA ASN A 178 -7.95 6.71 14.76
C ASN A 178 -8.33 5.50 13.86
N GLY A 179 -8.04 4.28 14.30
CA GLY A 179 -8.38 3.03 13.62
C GLY A 179 -9.89 2.78 13.50
N ASN A 180 -10.72 3.44 14.31
CA ASN A 180 -12.18 3.38 14.16
C ASN A 180 -12.64 3.84 12.77
N ALA A 181 -11.93 4.78 12.15
CA ALA A 181 -12.23 5.27 10.80
C ALA A 181 -11.95 4.23 9.69
N TRP A 182 -11.21 3.15 9.99
CA TRP A 182 -10.86 2.10 9.04
C TRP A 182 -11.87 0.96 9.02
N LYS A 183 -12.81 0.95 9.97
CA LYS A 183 -13.88 -0.04 10.03
C LYS A 183 -14.81 0.08 8.82
N GLY A 184 -15.32 -1.06 8.36
CA GLY A 184 -16.29 -1.13 7.25
C GLY A 184 -15.69 -1.10 5.84
N TYR A 185 -14.35 -1.09 5.71
CA TYR A 185 -13.68 -1.30 4.43
C TYR A 185 -13.51 -2.79 4.12
N ASP A 186 -13.62 -3.16 2.85
CA ASP A 186 -13.48 -4.55 2.39
C ASP A 186 -12.01 -4.95 2.20
N MET A 187 -11.14 -3.98 1.92
CA MET A 187 -9.71 -4.20 1.75
C MET A 187 -8.91 -3.11 2.45
N LEU A 188 -7.97 -3.49 3.30
CA LEU A 188 -7.07 -2.58 4.02
C LEU A 188 -5.63 -2.83 3.59
N ILE A 189 -4.90 -1.76 3.27
CA ILE A 189 -3.51 -1.81 2.82
C ILE A 189 -2.69 -0.86 3.69
N PHE A 190 -1.91 -1.40 4.61
CA PHE A 190 -1.12 -0.64 5.57
C PHE A 190 0.32 -0.43 5.11
N ASN A 191 0.86 0.76 5.33
CA ASN A 191 2.28 1.06 5.20
C ASN A 191 2.72 2.00 6.32
N THR A 192 3.86 1.72 6.95
CA THR A 192 4.49 2.68 7.85
C THR A 192 5.98 2.40 7.93
N TRP A 193 6.79 3.36 7.51
CA TRP A 193 8.23 3.25 7.70
C TRP A 193 8.93 4.61 7.57
N HIS A 194 8.63 5.36 6.52
CA HIS A 194 9.41 6.55 6.15
C HIS A 194 9.46 7.58 7.29
N TRP A 195 8.36 7.73 8.02
CA TRP A 195 8.23 8.70 9.11
C TRP A 195 9.01 8.32 10.37
N TRP A 196 9.32 7.05 10.56
CA TRP A 196 10.11 6.59 11.71
C TRP A 196 11.58 6.96 11.62
N LEU A 197 12.09 7.19 10.40
CA LEU A 197 13.47 7.59 10.15
C LEU A 197 13.72 9.08 10.33
N HIS A 198 12.67 9.91 10.35
CA HIS A 198 12.81 11.34 10.58
C HIS A 198 13.00 11.62 12.08
N THR A 199 14.21 11.42 12.59
CA THR A 199 14.61 11.79 13.95
C THR A 199 15.28 13.16 13.94
N GLY A 200 14.70 14.15 14.62
CA GLY A 200 15.30 15.48 14.76
C GLY A 200 14.38 16.52 15.39
N ARG A 201 14.99 17.54 16.01
CA ARG A 201 14.35 18.63 16.78
C ARG A 201 13.32 19.46 15.98
N ASN A 202 13.35 19.39 14.64
CA ASN A 202 12.58 20.22 13.71
C ASN A 202 11.09 19.87 13.51
N ARG A 203 10.51 18.91 14.26
CA ARG A 203 9.06 18.62 14.17
C ARG A 203 8.29 18.61 15.49
N GLY A 204 8.94 18.91 16.62
CA GLY A 204 8.26 18.95 17.93
C GLY A 204 7.55 17.64 18.30
N ILE A 205 7.99 16.51 17.73
CA ILE A 205 7.50 15.18 18.08
C ILE A 205 8.44 14.62 19.13
N THR A 206 7.96 14.57 20.37
CA THR A 206 8.70 13.99 21.48
C THR A 206 8.29 12.54 21.61
N PHE A 207 9.25 11.63 21.48
CA PHE A 207 9.02 10.23 21.82
C PHE A 207 8.98 10.13 23.35
N ASN A 208 7.97 9.47 23.90
CA ASN A 208 7.97 9.20 25.34
C ASN A 208 9.21 8.35 25.67
N LYS A 209 9.93 8.71 26.75
CA LYS A 209 11.26 8.17 27.09
C LYS A 209 11.17 6.71 27.52
N GLU A 210 11.22 5.86 26.53
CA GLU A 210 11.80 4.53 26.48
C GLU A 210 11.76 4.17 24.99
N ILE A 211 12.38 3.09 24.55
CA ILE A 211 12.18 2.56 23.20
C ILE A 211 13.00 3.30 22.13
N GLU A 212 14.32 3.14 22.12
CA GLU A 212 15.15 3.58 20.98
C GLU A 212 15.31 2.52 19.88
N TYR A 213 14.94 1.26 20.12
CA TYR A 213 14.90 0.19 19.09
C TYR A 213 13.60 -0.63 19.09
N THR A 214 12.76 -0.47 20.12
CA THR A 214 11.44 -1.11 20.26
C THR A 214 10.33 -0.40 19.45
N LYS A 215 10.61 0.71 18.74
CA LYS A 215 9.59 1.61 18.14
C LYS A 215 8.75 0.92 17.06
N ILE A 216 9.41 0.12 16.23
CA ILE A 216 8.76 -0.68 15.19
C ILE A 216 8.11 -1.92 15.82
N TRP A 217 8.78 -2.53 16.81
CA TRP A 217 8.32 -3.73 17.50
C TRP A 217 7.05 -3.50 18.34
N ILE A 218 6.87 -2.34 18.95
CA ILE A 218 5.70 -2.04 19.79
C ILE A 218 4.46 -1.80 18.97
N VAL A 219 4.55 -1.04 17.86
CA VAL A 219 3.45 -0.96 16.89
C VAL A 219 3.11 -2.37 16.38
N TRP A 220 4.12 -3.19 16.10
CA TRP A 220 3.95 -4.61 15.75
C TRP A 220 3.30 -5.47 16.85
N LEU A 221 3.64 -5.24 18.13
CA LEU A 221 3.12 -6.00 19.28
C LEU A 221 1.70 -5.57 19.67
N LEU A 222 1.38 -4.28 19.58
CA LEU A 222 0.06 -3.76 19.94
C LEU A 222 -1.00 -4.17 18.94
N LEU A 223 -0.63 -4.24 17.66
CA LEU A 223 -1.48 -4.80 16.63
C LEU A 223 -1.64 -6.33 16.76
N ARG A 224 -0.80 -7.01 17.56
CA ARG A 224 -0.92 -8.44 17.93
C ARG A 224 -1.79 -8.65 19.18
N ARG A 225 -1.94 -7.64 20.04
CA ARG A 225 -2.66 -7.72 21.33
C ARG A 225 -4.18 -7.77 21.21
N GLY A 226 -4.72 -7.81 19.99
CA GLY A 226 -6.14 -8.00 19.70
C GLY A 226 -6.65 -9.44 19.81
N SER A 227 -5.82 -10.44 20.11
CA SER A 227 -6.27 -11.82 20.42
C SER A 227 -5.19 -12.58 21.22
N LEU A 228 -5.51 -13.03 22.42
CA LEU A 228 -4.63 -13.75 23.35
C LEU A 228 -4.52 -15.25 23.03
N LEU A 229 -3.36 -15.80 23.41
CA LEU A 229 -3.00 -17.21 23.69
C LEU A 229 -2.69 -18.17 22.52
N GLY A 230 -1.46 -18.72 22.60
CA GLY A 230 -1.13 -20.06 22.10
C GLY A 230 -0.62 -20.14 20.66
N GLN A 231 0.68 -19.95 20.46
CA GLN A 231 1.59 -20.92 19.83
C GLN A 231 2.96 -20.29 19.54
N SER A 232 3.99 -21.01 19.97
CA SER A 232 5.41 -20.73 19.79
C SER A 232 5.81 -20.84 18.32
N GLY A 233 6.23 -19.72 17.75
CA GLY A 233 6.74 -19.63 16.39
C GLY A 233 6.90 -18.17 16.02
N TRP A 234 8.12 -17.66 16.04
CA TRP A 234 8.44 -16.27 15.69
C TRP A 234 8.26 -16.08 14.19
N THR A 235 7.03 -15.79 13.74
CA THR A 235 6.75 -15.37 12.36
C THR A 235 5.68 -14.30 12.40
N LEU A 236 6.12 -13.08 12.12
CA LEU A 236 5.39 -11.82 12.25
C LEU A 236 4.40 -11.70 11.06
N THR A 237 3.15 -12.10 11.26
CA THR A 237 2.01 -11.73 10.39
C THR A 237 1.04 -10.91 11.22
N LEU A 238 0.86 -9.67 10.81
CA LEU A 238 -0.05 -8.69 11.38
C LEU A 238 -1.48 -9.01 10.93
N ILE A 239 -2.36 -9.33 11.88
CA ILE A 239 -3.81 -9.43 11.67
C ILE A 239 -4.40 -8.29 12.50
N LEU A 240 -4.63 -7.13 11.90
CA LEU A 240 -5.79 -6.37 12.34
C LEU A 240 -6.98 -7.27 11.95
N LYS A 241 -8.00 -7.35 12.79
CA LYS A 241 -9.23 -8.02 12.39
C LYS A 241 -10.20 -6.90 12.12
N SER A 242 -10.33 -6.51 10.86
CA SER A 242 -11.48 -5.71 10.45
C SER A 242 -12.75 -6.38 11.02
N PRO A 243 -13.65 -5.63 11.67
CA PRO A 243 -14.86 -6.19 12.26
C PRO A 243 -15.81 -6.81 11.22
N LYS A 244 -15.59 -6.56 9.93
CA LYS A 244 -16.26 -7.27 8.85
C LYS A 244 -15.47 -8.55 8.56
N SER A 245 -16.06 -9.71 8.86
CA SER A 245 -15.41 -11.02 8.77
C SER A 245 -14.85 -11.36 7.38
N SER A 246 -15.33 -10.69 6.32
CA SER A 246 -14.92 -10.88 4.93
C SER A 246 -13.80 -9.93 4.45
N SER A 247 -13.30 -9.02 5.30
CA SER A 247 -12.29 -8.05 4.87
C SER A 247 -10.93 -8.70 4.65
N LYS A 248 -10.20 -8.20 3.65
CA LYS A 248 -8.82 -8.63 3.35
C LYS A 248 -7.83 -7.56 3.78
N GLU A 249 -6.74 -7.97 4.37
CA GLU A 249 -5.74 -7.05 4.91
C GLU A 249 -4.35 -7.35 4.35
N PHE A 250 -3.63 -6.29 4.02
CA PHE A 250 -2.30 -6.34 3.44
C PHE A 250 -1.39 -5.38 4.18
N LEU A 251 -0.20 -5.85 4.55
CA LEU A 251 0.88 -5.00 5.05
C LEU A 251 1.93 -4.87 3.97
N GLN A 252 2.31 -3.63 3.69
CA GLN A 252 3.32 -3.35 2.69
C GLN A 252 4.70 -3.32 3.33
N PRO A 253 5.69 -3.97 2.68
CA PRO A 253 7.06 -3.97 3.16
C PRO A 253 7.70 -2.60 2.99
N ILE A 254 8.83 -2.43 3.68
CA ILE A 254 9.65 -1.22 3.65
C ILE A 254 10.06 -0.90 2.21
N SER A 255 9.88 0.35 1.79
CA SER A 255 10.44 0.84 0.52
C SER A 255 11.90 1.23 0.73
N ARG A 256 12.79 0.77 -0.15
CA ARG A 256 14.19 1.21 -0.13
C ARG A 256 14.28 2.68 -0.53
N GLN A 257 15.14 3.42 0.16
CA GLN A 257 15.58 4.74 -0.25
C GLN A 257 16.96 4.61 -0.91
N LEU A 258 17.14 5.28 -2.04
CA LEU A 258 18.43 5.39 -2.71
C LEU A 258 18.95 6.80 -2.44
N PHE A 259 19.72 6.94 -1.36
CA PHE A 259 20.53 8.13 -1.12
C PHE A 259 21.98 7.75 -1.39
N SER A 260 22.57 8.39 -2.40
CA SER A 260 24.02 8.44 -2.55
C SER A 260 24.44 9.86 -2.20
N THR A 261 25.09 10.04 -1.05
CA THR A 261 25.86 11.25 -0.79
C THR A 261 27.03 11.22 -1.76
N TYR A 262 26.96 12.03 -2.83
CA TYR A 262 28.17 12.40 -3.55
C TYR A 262 28.99 13.27 -2.59
N HIS A 263 30.04 12.69 -2.03
CA HIS A 263 31.15 13.42 -1.42
C HIS A 263 32.24 13.59 -2.47
#